data_AF-A0A942FH38-F1
#
_entry.id   AF-A0A942FH38-F1
#
_cell.length_a   1.000
_cell.length_b   1.000
_cell.length_c   1.000
_cell.angle_alpha   90.00
_cell.angle_beta   90.00
_cell.angle_gamma   90.00
#
_symmetry.space_group_name_H-M   'P 1'
#
loop_
_entity.id
_entity.type
_entity.pdbx_description
1 polymer ?
#
loop_
_entity_poly.entity_id
_entity_poly.type
_entity_poly.pdbx_seq_one_letter_code
_entity_poly.pdbx_strand_id
1 'polypeptide(L)'
;MPTFDRDIDNIAMDIISGSMYSLNFLRNISVAIFDQRIKDMTVREFYTEWLKKSKYTEHSVPYCLGSIFGYLYCGILLSKERWYDLLPEDCIKDAPAEWGLVGVNYNSPKKPDPSIKYTIRRMRNALGHGNISINVPHGLDYRKDEFEFEKRTTVKFYDKDQRNSSDVFEIEISIEGLSILVKKFHGIAYLEIMKDIKRV
;
A
#
# COMPACT_ATOMS: atom_id res chain seq x y z
N MET A 1 -10.79 -34.79 17.91
CA MET A 1 -9.96 -33.58 18.13
C MET A 1 -9.47 -33.13 16.76
N PRO A 2 -9.59 -31.85 16.38
CA PRO A 2 -9.03 -31.40 15.12
C PRO A 2 -7.51 -31.55 15.21
N THR A 3 -6.93 -32.30 14.28
CA THR A 3 -5.47 -32.42 14.13
C THR A 3 -4.99 -31.11 13.51
N PHE A 4 -4.41 -30.25 14.34
CA PHE A 4 -3.68 -29.08 13.87
C PHE A 4 -2.42 -29.54 13.17
N ASP A 5 -2.29 -29.17 11.90
CA ASP A 5 -1.10 -29.43 11.09
C ASP A 5 -0.03 -28.40 11.47
N ARG A 6 0.92 -28.84 12.30
CA ARG A 6 1.98 -27.99 12.87
C ARG A 6 2.76 -27.22 11.81
N ASP A 7 2.89 -27.76 10.60
CA ASP A 7 3.66 -27.11 9.54
C ASP A 7 2.90 -25.92 8.96
N ILE A 8 1.57 -26.02 8.86
CA ILE A 8 0.70 -24.92 8.46
C ILE A 8 0.69 -23.82 9.53
N ASP A 9 0.66 -24.20 10.81
CA ASP A 9 0.70 -23.24 11.92
C ASP A 9 2.04 -22.50 11.99
N ASN A 10 3.17 -23.18 11.73
CA ASN A 10 4.49 -22.54 11.66
C ASN A 10 4.59 -21.55 10.50
N ILE A 11 4.10 -21.91 9.32
CA ILE A 11 4.05 -21.01 8.15
C ILE A 11 3.18 -19.79 8.43
N ALA A 12 2.02 -19.97 9.06
CA ALA A 12 1.14 -18.88 9.43
C ALA A 12 1.82 -17.94 10.45
N MET A 13 2.53 -18.50 11.43
CA MET A 13 3.27 -17.73 12.44
C MET A 13 4.47 -16.98 11.84
N ASP A 14 5.16 -17.54 10.84
CA ASP A 14 6.22 -16.85 10.11
C ASP A 14 5.66 -15.69 9.26
N ILE A 15 4.51 -15.88 8.62
CA ILE A 15 3.81 -14.84 7.86
C ILE A 15 3.33 -13.71 8.77
N ILE A 16 2.73 -14.05 9.92
CA ILE A 16 2.25 -13.09 10.92
C ILE A 16 3.45 -12.35 11.53
N SER A 17 4.51 -13.06 11.90
CA SER A 17 5.74 -12.46 12.45
C SER A 17 6.37 -11.51 11.44
N GLY A 18 6.56 -11.95 10.19
CA GLY A 18 7.06 -11.11 9.09
C GLY A 18 6.21 -9.86 8.87
N SER A 19 4.89 -10.00 8.90
CA SER A 19 3.95 -8.87 8.75
C SER A 19 4.00 -7.90 9.95
N MET A 20 4.13 -8.40 11.17
CA MET A 20 4.31 -7.60 12.38
C MET A 20 5.66 -6.87 12.37
N TYR A 21 6.71 -7.49 11.84
CA TYR A 21 8.01 -6.85 11.66
C TYR A 21 7.98 -5.77 10.59
N SER A 22 7.26 -5.97 9.48
CA SER A 22 7.02 -4.93 8.48
C SER A 22 6.25 -3.74 9.05
N LEU A 23 5.22 -3.99 9.86
CA LEU A 23 4.50 -2.92 10.55
C LEU A 23 5.39 -2.19 11.57
N ASN A 24 6.24 -2.91 12.28
CA ASN A 24 7.20 -2.31 13.21
C ASN A 24 8.29 -1.51 12.47
N PHE A 25 8.77 -2.00 11.32
CA PHE A 25 9.66 -1.26 10.43
C PHE A 25 9.00 0.02 9.92
N LEU A 26 7.79 -0.08 9.38
CA LEU A 26 7.00 1.05 8.90
C LEU A 26 6.74 2.08 10.01
N ARG A 27 6.44 1.61 11.22
CA ARG A 27 6.32 2.47 12.41
C ARG A 27 7.65 3.15 12.73
N ASN A 28 8.74 2.41 12.81
CA ASN A 28 10.04 2.94 13.26
C ASN A 28 10.67 3.87 12.22
N ILE A 29 10.53 3.59 10.93
CA ILE A 29 10.99 4.51 9.88
C ILE A 29 10.12 5.76 9.84
N SER A 30 8.80 5.63 10.06
CA SER A 30 7.92 6.79 10.19
C SER A 30 8.35 7.66 11.38
N VAL A 31 8.56 7.07 12.56
CA VAL A 31 9.08 7.80 13.74
C VAL A 31 10.44 8.44 13.44
N ALA A 32 11.34 7.74 12.74
CA ALA A 32 12.68 8.23 12.45
C ALA A 32 12.72 9.39 11.44
N ILE A 33 11.88 9.35 10.42
CA ILE A 33 11.72 10.44 9.44
C ILE A 33 11.27 11.74 10.14
N PHE A 34 10.54 11.62 11.26
CA PHE A 34 9.99 12.75 12.00
C PHE A 34 10.79 13.15 13.25
N ASP A 35 11.90 12.46 13.57
CA ASP A 35 12.74 12.78 14.73
C ASP A 35 13.91 13.68 14.31
N GLN A 36 13.95 14.90 14.86
CA GLN A 36 14.97 15.90 14.51
C GLN A 36 16.39 15.49 14.92
N ARG A 37 16.55 14.49 15.81
CA ARG A 37 17.85 13.95 16.21
C ARG A 37 18.52 13.09 15.15
N ILE A 38 17.77 12.73 14.09
CA ILE A 38 18.19 11.80 13.06
C ILE A 38 18.26 12.45 11.67
N LYS A 39 18.18 13.79 11.63
CA LYS A 39 18.11 14.62 10.42
C LYS A 39 19.24 14.36 9.41
N ASP A 40 20.42 13.97 9.90
CA ASP A 40 21.61 13.73 9.08
C ASP A 40 21.89 12.24 8.83
N MET A 41 21.00 11.35 9.27
CA MET A 41 21.16 9.90 9.08
C MET A 41 20.67 9.48 7.69
N THR A 42 21.53 8.77 6.98
CA THR A 42 21.17 8.17 5.70
C THR A 42 20.19 7.01 5.89
N VAL A 43 19.38 6.73 4.87
CA VAL A 43 18.46 5.56 4.87
C VAL A 43 19.21 4.25 5.14
N ARG A 44 20.45 4.14 4.64
CA ARG A 44 21.33 2.99 4.87
C ARG A 44 21.73 2.85 6.34
N GLU A 45 22.10 3.94 7.00
CA GLU A 45 22.47 3.94 8.42
C GLU A 45 21.26 3.62 9.29
N PHE A 46 20.09 4.20 8.99
CA PHE A 46 18.84 3.86 9.67
C PHE A 46 18.54 2.37 9.56
N TYR A 47 18.62 1.82 8.36
CA TYR A 47 18.33 0.41 8.12
C TYR A 47 19.33 -0.51 8.84
N THR A 48 20.62 -0.16 8.80
CA THR A 48 21.68 -0.88 9.49
C THR A 48 21.48 -0.89 11.01
N GLU A 49 21.15 0.25 11.61
CA GLU A 49 20.88 0.36 13.04
C GLU A 49 19.57 -0.31 13.45
N TRP A 50 18.54 -0.24 12.61
CA TRP A 50 17.29 -0.97 12.83
C TRP A 50 17.53 -2.49 12.79
N LEU A 51 18.29 -3.02 11.82
CA LEU A 51 18.66 -4.44 11.72
C LEU A 51 19.45 -4.92 12.95
N LYS A 52 20.44 -4.14 13.39
CA LYS A 52 21.19 -4.43 14.62
C LYS A 52 20.28 -4.51 15.85
N LYS A 53 19.32 -3.58 15.98
CA LYS A 53 18.38 -3.52 17.11
C LYS A 53 17.28 -4.57 17.04
N SER A 54 16.84 -4.95 15.83
CA SER A 54 15.84 -5.99 15.61
C SER A 54 16.41 -7.41 15.73
N LYS A 55 17.74 -7.54 15.95
CA LYS A 55 18.49 -8.82 16.00
C LYS A 55 18.32 -9.67 14.74
N TYR A 56 17.99 -9.03 13.62
CA TYR A 56 17.74 -9.69 12.35
C TYR A 56 18.97 -9.50 11.46
N THR A 57 19.53 -10.59 10.95
CA THR A 57 20.80 -10.58 10.19
C THR A 57 20.61 -10.58 8.67
N GLU A 58 19.37 -10.65 8.18
CA GLU A 58 19.06 -10.70 6.76
C GLU A 58 18.39 -9.40 6.28
N HIS A 59 18.96 -8.78 5.24
CA HIS A 59 18.32 -7.70 4.50
C HIS A 59 17.15 -8.27 3.68
N SER A 60 15.95 -8.31 4.24
CA SER A 60 14.74 -8.66 3.49
C SER A 60 13.68 -7.58 3.67
N VAL A 61 13.22 -6.99 2.56
CA VAL A 61 11.87 -6.42 2.49
C VAL A 61 10.95 -7.60 2.23
N PRO A 62 10.12 -8.03 3.20
CA PRO A 62 9.28 -9.20 2.96
C PRO A 62 8.10 -8.78 2.07
N TYR A 63 8.24 -9.02 0.77
CA TYR A 63 7.13 -9.01 -0.21
C TYR A 63 6.24 -10.25 -0.04
N CYS A 64 5.82 -10.53 1.20
CA CYS A 64 4.74 -11.47 1.44
C CYS A 64 3.40 -10.77 1.20
N LEU A 65 2.38 -11.53 0.80
CA LEU A 65 1.05 -10.98 0.51
C LEU A 65 0.48 -10.22 1.72
N GLY A 66 0.77 -10.68 2.94
CA GLY A 66 0.39 -10.00 4.19
C GLY A 66 0.96 -8.58 4.29
N SER A 67 2.23 -8.38 3.95
CA SER A 67 2.87 -7.05 3.94
C SER A 67 2.27 -6.13 2.88
N ILE A 68 1.99 -6.64 1.68
CA ILE A 68 1.34 -5.88 0.60
C ILE A 68 -0.06 -5.46 1.05
N PHE A 69 -0.85 -6.38 1.63
CA PHE A 69 -2.18 -6.04 2.13
C PHE A 69 -2.12 -5.04 3.28
N GLY A 70 -1.23 -5.23 4.26
CA GLY A 70 -1.04 -4.29 5.36
C GLY A 70 -0.68 -2.88 4.86
N TYR A 71 0.21 -2.79 3.88
CA TYR A 71 0.55 -1.52 3.23
C TYR A 71 -0.67 -0.84 2.58
N LEU A 72 -1.46 -1.58 1.81
CA LEU A 72 -2.67 -1.04 1.17
C LEU A 72 -3.76 -0.67 2.17
N TYR A 73 -3.92 -1.45 3.25
CA TYR A 73 -4.89 -1.18 4.30
C TYR A 73 -4.57 0.13 5.03
N CYS A 74 -3.31 0.33 5.43
CA CYS A 74 -2.88 1.58 6.04
C CYS A 74 -2.88 2.74 5.03
N GLY A 75 -2.41 2.48 3.81
CA GLY A 75 -2.16 3.49 2.79
C GLY A 75 -3.41 4.09 2.14
N ILE A 76 -4.42 3.25 1.91
CA ILE A 76 -5.60 3.59 1.11
C ILE A 76 -6.87 3.60 1.96
N LEU A 77 -7.10 2.53 2.74
CA LEU A 77 -8.34 2.39 3.52
C LEU A 77 -8.39 3.38 4.68
N LEU A 78 -7.41 3.35 5.58
CA LEU A 78 -7.39 4.21 6.78
C LEU A 78 -7.20 5.68 6.44
N SER A 79 -6.26 6.01 5.54
CA SER A 79 -5.96 7.39 5.16
C SER A 79 -7.15 8.10 4.50
N LYS A 80 -7.97 7.39 3.72
CA LYS A 80 -9.14 7.99 3.10
C LYS A 80 -10.22 8.40 4.10
N GLU A 81 -10.35 7.74 5.26
CA GLU A 81 -11.43 8.06 6.21
C GLU A 81 -11.35 9.49 6.75
N ARG A 82 -10.14 10.05 6.86
CA ARG A 82 -9.92 11.42 7.37
C ARG A 82 -9.60 12.45 6.28
N TRP A 83 -8.93 12.05 5.21
CA TRP A 83 -8.34 13.00 4.25
C TRP A 83 -8.91 12.89 2.83
N TYR A 84 -10.10 12.30 2.68
CA TYR A 84 -10.74 12.12 1.37
C TYR A 84 -10.90 13.41 0.58
N ASP A 85 -11.22 14.51 1.25
CA ASP A 85 -11.49 15.79 0.60
C ASP A 85 -10.22 16.50 0.12
N LEU A 86 -9.04 15.99 0.47
CA LEU A 86 -7.76 16.46 -0.04
C LEU A 86 -7.39 15.84 -1.40
N LEU A 87 -8.14 14.82 -1.84
CA LEU A 87 -7.87 14.16 -3.12
C LEU A 87 -8.38 15.00 -4.29
N PRO A 88 -7.62 15.10 -5.39
CA PRO A 88 -8.02 15.88 -6.55
C PRO A 88 -9.16 15.23 -7.34
N GLU A 89 -9.91 16.05 -8.05
CA GLU A 89 -10.96 15.63 -8.98
C GLU A 89 -10.45 15.46 -10.41
N ASP A 90 -9.13 15.54 -10.63
CA ASP A 90 -8.51 15.31 -11.95
C ASP A 90 -8.80 13.91 -12.47
N CYS A 91 -9.04 13.79 -13.78
CA CYS A 91 -9.28 12.52 -14.46
C CYS A 91 -8.04 11.62 -14.38
N ILE A 92 -8.23 10.32 -14.14
CA ILE A 92 -7.09 9.39 -14.09
C ILE A 92 -6.38 9.20 -15.43
N LYS A 93 -7.06 9.48 -16.57
CA LYS A 93 -6.43 9.43 -17.91
C LYS A 93 -5.31 10.46 -18.05
N ASP A 94 -5.46 11.60 -17.39
CA ASP A 94 -4.54 12.73 -17.42
C ASP A 94 -3.81 12.90 -16.08
N ALA A 95 -3.85 11.89 -15.22
CA ALA A 95 -3.26 11.96 -13.89
C ALA A 95 -1.74 12.19 -13.99
N PRO A 96 -1.20 13.15 -13.23
CA PRO A 96 0.25 13.30 -13.10
C PRO A 96 0.92 12.00 -12.64
N ALA A 97 2.12 11.71 -13.15
CA ALA A 97 2.89 10.50 -12.82
C ALA A 97 3.08 10.27 -11.31
N GLU A 98 3.14 11.35 -10.54
CA GLU A 98 3.22 11.32 -9.08
C GLU A 98 2.01 10.67 -8.39
N TRP A 99 0.88 10.44 -9.07
CA TRP A 99 -0.25 9.70 -8.54
C TRP A 99 -0.17 8.19 -8.76
N GLY A 100 0.80 7.71 -9.54
CA GLY A 100 0.98 6.27 -9.78
C GLY A 100 -0.15 5.61 -10.57
N LEU A 101 -0.98 6.41 -11.24
CA LEU A 101 -2.15 5.98 -12.01
C LEU A 101 -1.95 6.09 -13.53
N VAL A 102 -0.74 6.41 -13.98
CA VAL A 102 -0.45 6.56 -15.41
C VAL A 102 -0.53 5.21 -16.11
N GLY A 103 -1.33 5.14 -17.18
CA GLY A 103 -1.45 3.94 -18.02
C GLY A 103 -2.16 2.76 -17.35
N VAL A 104 -2.84 2.97 -16.22
CA VAL A 104 -3.60 1.91 -15.55
C VAL A 104 -4.81 1.46 -16.38
N ASN A 105 -5.06 0.16 -16.38
CA ASN A 105 -6.25 -0.41 -16.99
C ASN A 105 -7.39 -0.36 -15.97
N TYR A 106 -8.53 0.19 -16.37
CA TYR A 106 -9.72 0.25 -15.54
C TYR A 106 -11.01 0.08 -16.34
N ASN A 107 -12.05 -0.35 -15.65
CA ASN A 107 -13.42 -0.44 -16.15
C ASN A 107 -14.35 0.27 -15.17
N SER A 108 -15.06 1.29 -15.64
CA SER A 108 -15.96 2.12 -14.83
C SER A 108 -17.13 2.62 -15.70
N PRO A 109 -18.11 1.77 -16.05
CA PRO A 109 -19.13 2.10 -17.04
C PRO A 109 -19.96 3.35 -16.69
N LYS A 110 -20.25 3.54 -15.39
CA LYS A 110 -21.03 4.69 -14.89
C LYS A 110 -20.23 5.98 -14.81
N LYS A 111 -18.91 5.89 -14.71
CA LYS A 111 -17.97 7.03 -14.78
C LYS A 111 -16.81 6.65 -15.70
N PRO A 112 -16.97 6.78 -17.04
CA PRO A 112 -15.96 6.38 -18.01
C PRO A 112 -14.63 7.13 -17.86
N ASP A 113 -14.67 8.33 -17.28
CA ASP A 113 -13.53 9.17 -16.95
C ASP A 113 -13.50 9.42 -15.44
N PRO A 114 -13.13 8.43 -14.62
CA PRO A 114 -13.16 8.58 -13.17
C PRO A 114 -12.07 9.53 -12.70
N SER A 115 -12.36 10.32 -11.66
CA SER A 115 -11.36 11.15 -11.00
C SER A 115 -10.42 10.31 -10.12
N ILE A 116 -9.27 10.87 -9.76
CA ILE A 116 -8.35 10.30 -8.76
C ILE A 116 -9.11 10.07 -7.44
N LYS A 117 -9.84 11.08 -6.95
CA LYS A 117 -10.68 10.98 -5.75
C LYS A 117 -11.70 9.85 -5.86
N TYR A 118 -12.41 9.75 -6.97
CA TYR A 118 -13.36 8.66 -7.19
C TYR A 118 -12.68 7.29 -7.21
N THR A 119 -11.55 7.16 -7.88
CA THR A 119 -10.77 5.92 -8.01
C THR A 119 -10.32 5.41 -6.65
N ILE A 120 -9.70 6.27 -5.85
CA ILE A 120 -9.24 5.92 -4.49
C ILE A 120 -10.42 5.50 -3.61
N ARG A 121 -11.59 6.16 -3.74
CA ARG A 121 -12.81 5.73 -3.02
C ARG A 121 -13.23 4.31 -3.40
N ARG A 122 -13.21 3.95 -4.68
CA ARG A 122 -13.61 2.61 -5.15
C ARG A 122 -12.59 1.55 -4.74
N MET A 123 -11.29 1.84 -4.84
CA MET A 123 -10.23 0.95 -4.33
C MET A 123 -10.37 0.70 -2.83
N ARG A 124 -10.70 1.75 -2.06
CA ARG A 124 -10.99 1.65 -0.63
C ARG A 124 -12.18 0.75 -0.33
N ASN A 125 -13.27 0.88 -1.09
CA ASN A 125 -14.44 0.01 -0.92
C ASN A 125 -14.10 -1.45 -1.25
N ALA A 126 -13.35 -1.69 -2.32
CA ALA A 126 -12.85 -3.01 -2.68
C ALA A 126 -12.03 -3.63 -1.53
N LEU A 127 -11.10 -2.86 -0.94
CA LEU A 127 -10.32 -3.27 0.23
C LEU A 127 -11.22 -3.59 1.44
N GLY A 128 -12.18 -2.70 1.76
CA GLY A 128 -13.10 -2.89 2.88
C GLY A 128 -14.02 -4.11 2.74
N HIS A 129 -14.28 -4.55 1.51
CA HIS A 129 -15.08 -5.74 1.20
C HIS A 129 -14.23 -6.99 0.90
N GLY A 130 -12.90 -6.90 0.94
CA GLY A 130 -12.00 -8.01 0.59
C GLY A 130 -12.02 -8.39 -0.90
N ASN A 131 -12.52 -7.52 -1.78
CA ASN A 131 -12.64 -7.74 -3.22
C ASN A 131 -11.36 -7.33 -3.95
N ILE A 132 -10.26 -7.99 -3.59
CA ILE A 132 -8.91 -7.69 -4.06
C ILE A 132 -8.20 -8.98 -4.47
N SER A 133 -7.41 -8.92 -5.54
CA SER A 133 -6.60 -10.06 -5.98
C SER A 133 -5.21 -9.60 -6.40
N ILE A 134 -4.18 -10.32 -5.98
CA ILE A 134 -2.78 -10.04 -6.34
C ILE A 134 -2.35 -11.06 -7.38
N ASN A 135 -1.80 -10.59 -8.49
CA ASN A 135 -1.26 -11.42 -9.56
C ASN A 135 0.27 -11.28 -9.58
N VAL A 136 0.96 -12.37 -9.25
CA VAL A 136 2.43 -12.47 -9.32
C VAL A 136 2.78 -13.30 -10.55
N PRO A 137 3.42 -12.72 -11.58
CA PRO A 137 3.82 -13.46 -12.78
C PRO A 137 4.68 -14.68 -12.46
N HIS A 138 4.45 -15.78 -13.18
CA HIS A 138 5.25 -16.99 -13.03
C HIS A 138 6.74 -16.72 -13.28
N GLY A 139 7.59 -17.26 -12.39
CA GLY A 139 9.06 -17.14 -12.48
C GLY A 139 9.63 -15.82 -11.94
N LEU A 140 8.78 -14.91 -11.47
CA LEU A 140 9.20 -13.66 -10.84
C LEU A 140 9.55 -13.94 -9.36
N ASP A 141 10.79 -13.62 -8.96
CA ASP A 141 11.29 -13.81 -7.60
C ASP A 141 11.85 -12.48 -7.10
N TYR A 142 11.19 -11.87 -6.11
CA TYR A 142 11.61 -10.59 -5.53
C TYR A 142 13.03 -10.63 -4.95
N ARG A 143 13.52 -11.81 -4.55
CA ARG A 143 14.87 -11.98 -4.03
C ARG A 143 15.94 -11.86 -5.11
N LYS A 144 15.56 -12.01 -6.38
CA LYS A 144 16.45 -11.90 -7.54
C LYS A 144 16.40 -10.52 -8.16
N ASP A 145 15.19 -9.96 -8.29
CA ASP A 145 14.97 -8.64 -8.86
C ASP A 145 13.73 -7.99 -8.24
N GLU A 146 13.96 -7.15 -7.23
CA GLU A 146 12.92 -6.43 -6.51
C GLU A 146 12.20 -5.42 -7.41
N PHE A 147 12.92 -4.77 -8.31
CA PHE A 147 12.38 -3.73 -9.17
C PHE A 147 11.43 -4.30 -10.22
N GLU A 148 11.84 -5.39 -10.89
CA GLU A 148 10.95 -6.12 -11.80
C GLU A 148 9.78 -6.75 -11.05
N PHE A 149 9.99 -7.19 -9.81
CA PHE A 149 8.90 -7.69 -8.96
C PHE A 149 7.84 -6.62 -8.72
N GLU A 150 8.23 -5.41 -8.30
CA GLU A 150 7.31 -4.30 -8.05
C GLU A 150 6.56 -3.85 -9.30
N LYS A 151 7.25 -3.85 -10.45
CA LYS A 151 6.69 -3.42 -11.73
C LYS A 151 5.67 -4.38 -12.30
N ARG A 152 5.96 -5.68 -12.23
CA ARG A 152 5.18 -6.70 -12.94
C ARG A 152 4.15 -7.39 -12.07
N THR A 153 4.29 -7.33 -10.74
CA THR A 153 3.24 -7.79 -9.82
C THR A 153 2.12 -6.76 -9.78
N THR A 154 0.90 -7.19 -10.07
CA THR A 154 -0.27 -6.32 -10.10
C THR A 154 -1.27 -6.65 -9.00
N VAL A 155 -1.99 -5.63 -8.54
CA VAL A 155 -3.12 -5.75 -7.63
C VAL A 155 -4.34 -5.22 -8.34
N LYS A 156 -5.38 -6.06 -8.33
CA LYS A 156 -6.67 -5.77 -8.93
C LYS A 156 -7.69 -5.50 -7.84
N PHE A 157 -8.41 -4.40 -7.98
CA PHE A 157 -9.46 -3.96 -7.07
C PHE A 157 -10.79 -4.05 -7.78
N TYR A 158 -11.78 -4.68 -7.15
CA TYR A 158 -13.13 -4.80 -7.67
C TYR A 158 -14.14 -4.23 -6.68
N ASP A 159 -14.94 -3.26 -7.11
CA ASP A 159 -16.00 -2.68 -6.30
C ASP A 159 -17.33 -2.65 -7.07
N LYS A 160 -18.39 -3.11 -6.42
CA LYS A 160 -19.75 -3.15 -6.98
C LYS A 160 -20.71 -2.54 -5.97
N ASP A 161 -21.51 -1.57 -6.41
CA ASP A 161 -22.57 -1.03 -5.57
C ASP A 161 -23.64 -2.11 -5.35
N GLN A 162 -23.89 -2.45 -4.08
CA GLN A 162 -24.89 -3.46 -3.71
C GLN A 162 -26.32 -2.99 -4.01
N ARG A 163 -26.56 -1.68 -4.06
CA ARG A 163 -27.88 -1.09 -4.37
C ARG A 163 -28.08 -0.87 -5.86
N ASN A 164 -27.00 -0.87 -6.64
CA ASN A 164 -27.06 -0.75 -8.09
C ASN A 164 -26.01 -1.66 -8.74
N SER A 165 -26.43 -2.86 -9.13
CA SER A 165 -25.54 -3.88 -9.69
C SER A 165 -24.87 -3.50 -11.00
N SER A 166 -25.33 -2.45 -11.69
CA SER A 166 -24.68 -1.91 -12.89
C SER A 166 -23.52 -0.95 -12.58
N ASP A 167 -23.42 -0.47 -11.34
CA ASP A 167 -22.34 0.41 -10.89
C ASP A 167 -21.12 -0.41 -10.44
N VAL A 168 -20.37 -0.87 -11.42
CA VAL A 168 -19.14 -1.65 -11.24
C VAL A 168 -17.92 -0.76 -11.47
N PHE A 169 -16.87 -1.00 -10.69
CA PHE A 169 -15.55 -0.42 -10.86
C PHE A 169 -14.51 -1.50 -10.70
N GLU A 170 -13.54 -1.50 -11.60
CA GLU A 170 -12.43 -2.43 -11.62
C GLU A 170 -11.18 -1.70 -12.07
N ILE A 171 -10.06 -1.89 -11.38
CA ILE A 171 -8.77 -1.31 -11.75
C ILE A 171 -7.65 -2.27 -11.41
N GLU A 172 -6.64 -2.34 -12.27
CA GLU A 172 -5.43 -3.12 -12.07
C GLU A 172 -4.21 -2.19 -12.06
N ILE A 173 -3.40 -2.29 -11.02
CA ILE A 173 -2.25 -1.39 -10.77
C ILE A 173 -1.06 -2.22 -10.29
N SER A 174 0.15 -1.89 -10.75
CA SER A 174 1.38 -2.52 -10.24
C SER A 174 1.66 -2.15 -8.78
N ILE A 175 2.47 -2.96 -8.09
CA ILE A 175 2.98 -2.62 -6.75
C ILE A 175 3.74 -1.28 -6.78
N GLU A 176 4.52 -1.03 -7.83
CA GLU A 176 5.20 0.26 -8.04
C GLU A 176 4.19 1.42 -8.09
N GLY A 177 3.14 1.31 -8.91
CA GLY A 177 2.11 2.34 -9.05
C GLY A 177 1.37 2.60 -7.73
N LEU A 178 1.02 1.54 -7.00
CA LEU A 178 0.40 1.64 -5.67
C LEU A 178 1.32 2.30 -4.66
N SER A 179 2.62 2.00 -4.72
CA SER A 179 3.61 2.60 -3.84
C SER A 179 3.75 4.10 -4.09
N ILE A 180 3.74 4.53 -5.35
CA ILE A 180 3.72 5.94 -5.74
C ILE A 180 2.44 6.62 -5.25
N LEU A 181 1.27 6.00 -5.49
CA LEU A 181 -0.03 6.52 -5.06
C LEU A 181 -0.10 6.76 -3.56
N VAL A 182 0.28 5.77 -2.76
CA VAL A 182 0.24 5.87 -1.29
C VAL A 182 1.24 6.90 -0.79
N LYS A 183 2.46 6.96 -1.35
CA LYS A 183 3.45 8.00 -1.02
C LYS A 183 2.90 9.40 -1.27
N LYS A 184 2.28 9.64 -2.43
CA LYS A 184 1.68 10.93 -2.77
C LYS A 184 0.54 11.30 -1.84
N PHE A 185 -0.38 10.36 -1.58
CA PHE A 185 -1.51 10.62 -0.71
C PHE A 185 -1.08 10.91 0.72
N HIS A 186 -0.12 10.15 1.26
CA HIS A 186 0.44 10.38 2.59
C HIS A 186 1.17 11.72 2.69
N GLY A 187 1.89 12.13 1.64
CA GLY A 187 2.50 13.45 1.59
C GLY A 187 1.49 14.58 1.75
N ILE A 188 0.33 14.46 1.12
CA ILE A 188 -0.78 15.43 1.24
C ILE A 188 -1.37 15.41 2.65
N ALA A 189 -1.70 14.21 3.17
CA ALA A 189 -2.27 14.05 4.51
C ALA A 189 -1.34 14.60 5.62
N TYR A 190 -0.04 14.33 5.51
CA TYR A 190 0.96 14.81 6.47
C TYR A 190 1.02 16.33 6.55
N LEU A 191 1.00 17.02 5.40
CA LEU A 191 1.00 18.49 5.38
C LEU A 191 -0.21 19.07 6.11
N GLU A 192 -1.36 18.41 6.02
CA GLU A 192 -2.57 18.86 6.72
C GLU A 192 -2.49 18.62 8.23
N ILE A 193 -2.02 17.44 8.67
CA ILE A 193 -1.76 17.14 10.09
C ILE A 193 -0.81 18.19 10.70
N MET A 194 0.27 18.55 9.99
CA MET A 194 1.25 19.50 10.47
C MET A 194 0.72 20.94 10.55
N LYS A 195 -0.26 21.32 9.71
CA LYS A 195 -0.93 22.63 9.84
C LYS A 195 -1.80 22.68 11.08
N ASP A 196 -2.53 21.61 11.38
CA ASP A 196 -3.39 21.54 12.55
C ASP A 196 -2.58 21.56 13.86
N ILE A 197 -1.43 20.88 13.89
CA ILE A 197 -0.52 20.92 15.06
C ILE A 197 0.04 22.34 15.31
N LYS A 198 0.31 23.13 14.27
CA LYS A 198 0.82 24.50 14.41
C LYS A 198 -0.26 25.52 14.81
N ARG A 199 -1.54 25.14 14.76
CA ARG A 199 -2.68 25.97 15.17
C ARG A 199 -3.09 25.78 16.62
N VAL A 200 -2.52 24.77 17.29
CA VAL A 200 -2.65 24.47 18.73
C VAL A 200 -1.46 25.07 19.47
#